data_AF-A0A356CK78-F1
#
_entry.id   AF-A0A356CK78-F1
#
_cell.length_a   1.000
_cell.length_b   1.000
_cell.length_c   1.000
_cell.angle_alpha   90.00
_cell.angle_beta   90.00
_cell.angle_gamma   90.00
#
_symmetry.space_group_name_H-M   'P 1'
#
loop_
_entity.id
_entity.type
_entity.pdbx_description
1 polymer ?
#
loop_
_entity_poly.entity_id
_entity_poly.type
_entity_poly.pdbx_seq_one_letter_code
_entity_poly.pdbx_strand_id
1 'polypeptide(L)'
;SNYSLTVGIDDYQAAGEWVTAVDQNDIEARLVEPDNLDATSSRDGFLQEDVEDEVLSDKAKFGVDHDRFDDQWHVSIINVQAAWKINTGSSDVTVAVIDTGVFSQHPELRARLSPDSYDFISDPLRSGDGDGYDTDANDPGNGRDNALCPNSPNATSSFHGTHIAGIIAAESNNLTGTSGIVQNGTIMNLRALGCQGGNAFDIANAVLYAAGLENDAGVLPTKKADIINLSISGTGNSETLKSAIAAA
;
A
#
# COMPACT_ATOMS: atom_id res chain seq x y z
N SER A 1 9.71 27.60 -6.14
CA SER A 1 8.52 27.73 -5.29
C SER A 1 7.97 26.33 -5.11
N ASN A 2 8.34 25.67 -4.02
CA ASN A 2 8.09 24.24 -3.83
C ASN A 2 6.83 24.08 -2.97
N TYR A 3 5.82 23.41 -3.51
CA TYR A 3 4.69 22.92 -2.74
C TYR A 3 4.99 21.47 -2.35
N SER A 4 5.03 21.17 -1.05
CA SER A 4 4.89 19.79 -0.56
C SER A 4 3.42 19.55 -0.25
N LEU A 5 2.82 18.57 -0.90
CA LEU A 5 1.48 18.09 -0.58
C LEU A 5 1.61 16.95 0.42
N THR A 6 1.11 17.14 1.63
CA THR A 6 0.92 16.07 2.62
C THR A 6 -0.56 15.76 2.66
N VAL A 7 -0.97 14.55 2.27
CA VAL A 7 -2.34 14.06 2.44
C VAL A 7 -2.30 13.01 3.54
N GLY A 8 -2.81 13.35 4.72
CA GLY A 8 -3.17 12.38 5.75
C GLY A 8 -4.60 11.92 5.50
N ILE A 9 -4.85 10.62 5.54
CA ILE A 9 -6.20 10.05 5.50
C ILE A 9 -6.53 9.61 6.92
N ASP A 10 -7.50 10.28 7.53
CA ASP A 10 -8.10 9.89 8.80
C ASP A 10 -9.15 8.78 8.56
N ASP A 11 -9.15 7.75 9.40
CA ASP A 11 -10.09 6.63 9.37
C ASP A 11 -11.56 7.08 9.57
N TYR A 12 -12.46 6.63 8.70
CA TYR A 12 -13.90 6.77 8.90
C TYR A 12 -14.58 5.40 8.91
N GLN A 13 -15.23 5.06 10.03
CA GLN A 13 -16.01 3.83 10.19
C GLN A 13 -17.34 3.89 9.42
N ALA A 14 -17.66 2.78 8.75
CA ALA A 14 -18.84 2.59 7.91
C ALA A 14 -20.15 2.48 8.70
N ALA A 15 -21.24 3.04 8.16
CA ALA A 15 -22.61 2.65 8.47
C ALA A 15 -23.56 2.95 7.29
N GLY A 16 -24.22 1.91 6.77
CA GLY A 16 -25.52 2.01 6.07
C GLY A 16 -25.48 1.91 4.54
N GLU A 17 -25.93 0.76 4.01
CA GLU A 17 -26.17 0.49 2.59
C GLU A 17 -27.35 1.29 2.01
N TRP A 18 -27.20 1.78 0.78
CA TRP A 18 -28.26 2.02 -0.21
C TRP A 18 -27.69 1.77 -1.61
N VAL A 19 -28.23 0.81 -2.36
CA VAL A 19 -27.80 0.55 -3.75
C VAL A 19 -28.67 1.37 -4.70
N THR A 20 -28.08 2.36 -5.37
CA THR A 20 -28.68 3.02 -6.53
C THR A 20 -28.25 2.30 -7.80
N ALA A 21 -29.16 1.57 -8.44
CA ALA A 21 -28.98 1.14 -9.82
C ALA A 21 -29.37 2.29 -10.76
N VAL A 22 -28.46 2.69 -11.65
CA VAL A 22 -28.72 3.70 -12.68
C VAL A 22 -28.82 2.97 -14.02
N ASP A 23 -30.02 2.95 -14.61
CA ASP A 23 -30.24 2.60 -16.02
C ASP A 23 -30.16 3.89 -16.86
N GLN A 24 -29.41 3.88 -17.95
CA GLN A 24 -29.02 5.06 -18.71
C GLN A 24 -30.05 5.55 -19.74
N ASN A 25 -31.29 5.04 -19.77
CA ASN A 25 -32.23 5.41 -20.84
C ASN A 25 -33.62 5.96 -20.42
N ASP A 26 -33.87 6.31 -19.16
CA ASP A 26 -35.08 7.07 -18.81
C ASP A 26 -34.86 8.05 -17.64
N ILE A 27 -35.06 9.35 -17.88
CA ILE A 27 -34.95 10.41 -16.86
C ILE A 27 -36.31 10.55 -16.17
N GLU A 28 -36.65 9.64 -15.26
CA GLU A 28 -37.47 9.92 -14.08
C GLU A 28 -37.12 8.91 -12.97
N ALA A 29 -36.55 9.40 -11.86
CA ALA A 29 -36.31 8.57 -10.68
C ALA A 29 -37.66 8.15 -10.08
N ARG A 30 -38.01 6.87 -10.20
CA ARG A 30 -39.21 6.32 -9.57
C ARG A 30 -38.82 5.44 -8.39
N LEU A 31 -39.24 5.86 -7.20
CA LEU A 31 -39.15 5.09 -5.96
C LEU A 31 -40.03 3.84 -6.09
N VAL A 32 -39.45 2.66 -5.88
CA VAL A 32 -40.19 1.39 -5.81
C VAL A 32 -40.00 0.80 -4.42
N GLU A 33 -41.11 0.61 -3.69
CA GLU A 33 -41.11 -0.08 -2.39
C GLU A 33 -41.01 -1.61 -2.57
N PRO A 34 -40.54 -2.37 -1.55
CA PRO A 34 -40.01 -3.72 -1.75
C PRO A 34 -41.04 -4.83 -2.02
N ASP A 35 -42.34 -4.55 -1.97
CA ASP A 35 -43.36 -5.60 -1.96
C ASP A 35 -44.10 -5.71 -3.30
N ASN A 36 -43.44 -6.24 -4.34
CA ASN A 36 -44.13 -6.93 -5.45
C ASN A 36 -43.16 -7.67 -6.40
N LEU A 37 -42.83 -8.91 -6.06
CA LEU A 37 -42.38 -9.91 -7.04
C LEU A 37 -43.50 -10.93 -7.22
N ASP A 38 -44.40 -10.67 -8.18
CA ASP A 38 -45.35 -11.67 -8.68
C ASP A 38 -44.62 -12.56 -9.71
N ALA A 39 -44.47 -13.82 -9.35
CA ALA A 39 -43.92 -14.85 -10.21
C ALA A 39 -45.00 -15.36 -11.18
N THR A 40 -45.10 -14.82 -12.40
CA THR A 40 -45.79 -15.55 -13.49
C THR A 40 -45.21 -15.37 -14.89
N SER A 41 -45.05 -16.54 -15.52
CA SER A 41 -45.16 -16.87 -16.95
C SER A 41 -43.91 -16.85 -17.82
N SER A 42 -43.71 -18.02 -18.41
CA SER A 42 -42.76 -18.43 -19.41
C SER A 42 -42.94 -17.70 -20.75
N ARG A 43 -41.84 -17.53 -21.48
CA ARG A 43 -41.60 -18.16 -22.80
C ARG A 43 -40.30 -17.67 -23.42
N ASP A 44 -39.74 -18.59 -24.19
CA ASP A 44 -38.64 -18.47 -25.16
C ASP A 44 -37.23 -18.61 -24.58
N GLY A 45 -36.64 -19.76 -24.93
CA GLY A 45 -35.31 -20.18 -24.50
C GLY A 45 -34.24 -19.27 -25.06
N PHE A 46 -33.54 -18.59 -24.15
CA PHE A 46 -32.17 -18.16 -24.32
C PHE A 46 -31.32 -19.00 -23.37
N LEU A 47 -30.26 -19.58 -23.91
CA LEU A 47 -29.33 -20.43 -23.17
C LEU A 47 -28.71 -19.58 -22.06
N GLN A 48 -28.74 -20.11 -20.84
CA GLN A 48 -28.17 -19.45 -19.66
C GLN A 48 -26.63 -19.34 -19.75
N GLU A 49 -25.99 -20.01 -20.71
CA GLU A 49 -24.56 -19.92 -21.01
C GLU A 49 -24.18 -18.63 -21.76
N ASP A 50 -25.05 -18.07 -22.60
CA ASP A 50 -24.68 -16.93 -23.45
C ASP A 50 -24.65 -15.59 -22.69
N VAL A 51 -25.30 -15.51 -21.52
CA VAL A 51 -25.35 -14.29 -20.70
C VAL A 51 -24.09 -14.15 -19.84
N GLU A 52 -23.51 -15.27 -19.37
CA GLU A 52 -22.27 -15.21 -18.59
C GLU A 52 -21.10 -14.75 -19.47
N ASP A 53 -20.98 -15.27 -20.68
CA ASP A 53 -19.89 -14.88 -21.60
C ASP A 53 -20.02 -13.43 -22.08
N GLU A 54 -21.23 -12.93 -22.31
CA GLU A 54 -21.41 -11.53 -22.73
C GLU A 54 -21.14 -10.55 -21.57
N VAL A 55 -21.59 -10.87 -20.35
CA VAL A 55 -21.29 -10.12 -19.12
C VAL A 55 -19.80 -10.18 -18.76
N LEU A 56 -19.14 -11.33 -18.94
CA LEU A 56 -17.69 -11.47 -18.76
C LEU A 56 -16.90 -10.72 -19.85
N SER A 57 -17.39 -10.70 -21.09
CA SER A 57 -16.74 -9.99 -22.20
C SER A 57 -16.85 -8.47 -22.10
N ASP A 58 -17.96 -7.96 -21.55
CA ASP A 58 -18.14 -6.51 -21.34
C ASP A 58 -17.48 -6.03 -20.04
N LYS A 59 -17.38 -6.88 -19.01
CA LYS A 59 -16.52 -6.62 -17.83
C LYS A 59 -15.03 -6.60 -18.14
N ALA A 60 -14.59 -7.35 -19.16
CA ALA A 60 -13.21 -7.30 -19.64
C ALA A 60 -12.90 -6.07 -20.52
N LYS A 61 -13.92 -5.36 -21.03
CA LYS A 61 -13.75 -4.20 -21.92
C LYS A 61 -13.71 -2.85 -21.20
N PHE A 62 -14.21 -2.78 -19.98
CA PHE A 62 -14.03 -1.63 -19.10
C PHE A 62 -13.12 -2.11 -17.96
N GLY A 63 -11.93 -1.54 -17.83
CA GLY A 63 -10.93 -1.90 -16.80
C GLY A 63 -11.40 -1.61 -15.37
N VAL A 64 -12.44 -2.31 -14.93
CA VAL A 64 -12.92 -2.33 -13.56
C VAL A 64 -12.04 -3.35 -12.85
N ASP A 65 -11.05 -2.82 -12.18
CA ASP A 65 -10.23 -3.58 -11.26
C ASP A 65 -11.16 -4.26 -10.24
N HIS A 66 -11.16 -5.59 -10.22
CA HIS A 66 -12.03 -6.42 -9.37
C HIS A 66 -11.46 -6.61 -7.96
N ASP A 67 -10.33 -5.97 -7.67
CA ASP A 67 -9.82 -5.82 -6.32
C ASP A 67 -10.80 -4.90 -5.54
N ARG A 68 -10.61 -4.64 -4.25
CA ARG A 68 -11.47 -3.68 -3.49
C ARG A 68 -11.28 -2.23 -3.93
N PHE A 69 -11.06 -2.00 -5.22
CA PHE A 69 -10.79 -0.74 -5.89
C PHE A 69 -11.90 0.29 -5.65
N ASP A 70 -13.16 -0.16 -5.66
CA ASP A 70 -14.32 0.70 -5.37
C ASP A 70 -14.32 1.21 -3.91
N ASP A 71 -13.68 0.49 -2.98
CA ASP A 71 -13.49 0.95 -1.59
C ASP A 71 -12.33 1.96 -1.48
N GLN A 72 -11.42 2.01 -2.46
CA GLN A 72 -10.24 2.88 -2.46
C GLN A 72 -10.56 4.30 -2.98
N TRP A 73 -11.54 4.99 -2.42
CA TRP A 73 -12.03 6.32 -2.85
C TRP A 73 -10.94 7.32 -3.32
N HIS A 74 -9.77 7.28 -2.68
CA HIS A 74 -8.63 8.13 -3.00
C HIS A 74 -8.12 7.93 -4.44
N VAL A 75 -8.13 6.71 -4.99
CA VAL A 75 -7.62 6.41 -6.34
C VAL A 75 -8.43 7.11 -7.43
N SER A 76 -9.74 7.25 -7.21
CA SER A 76 -10.63 8.00 -8.10
C SER A 76 -10.33 9.50 -8.05
N ILE A 77 -10.09 10.05 -6.86
CA ILE A 77 -9.81 11.48 -6.68
C ILE A 77 -8.50 11.90 -7.35
N ILE A 78 -7.46 11.06 -7.27
CA ILE A 78 -6.17 11.32 -7.95
C ILE A 78 -6.15 10.81 -9.40
N ASN A 79 -7.30 10.36 -9.93
CA ASN A 79 -7.51 9.95 -11.31
C ASN A 79 -6.51 8.87 -11.80
N VAL A 80 -6.23 7.88 -10.94
CA VAL A 80 -5.27 6.79 -11.22
C VAL A 80 -5.66 5.98 -12.45
N GLN A 81 -6.95 5.72 -12.67
CA GLN A 81 -7.41 4.97 -13.84
C GLN A 81 -7.06 5.66 -15.17
N ALA A 82 -7.05 7.01 -15.22
CA ALA A 82 -6.60 7.72 -16.40
C ALA A 82 -5.07 7.64 -16.56
N ALA A 83 -4.31 7.66 -15.46
CA ALA A 83 -2.86 7.48 -15.49
C ALA A 83 -2.47 6.08 -16.00
N TRP A 84 -3.17 5.03 -15.55
CA TRP A 84 -2.93 3.64 -15.99
C TRP A 84 -3.16 3.40 -17.48
N LYS A 85 -4.05 4.18 -18.12
CA LYS A 85 -4.21 4.15 -19.59
C LYS A 85 -2.97 4.67 -20.33
N ILE A 86 -2.09 5.39 -19.66
CA ILE A 86 -0.83 5.92 -20.20
C ILE A 86 0.34 5.03 -19.77
N ASN A 87 0.44 4.72 -18.47
CA ASN A 87 1.51 3.90 -17.91
C ASN A 87 1.06 3.28 -16.57
N THR A 88 1.29 1.97 -16.39
CA THR A 88 0.99 1.23 -15.16
C THR A 88 2.21 1.02 -14.26
N GLY A 89 3.38 1.53 -14.66
CA GLY A 89 4.66 1.41 -13.97
C GLY A 89 5.66 0.52 -14.71
N SER A 90 6.87 0.42 -14.15
CA SER A 90 7.88 -0.56 -14.54
C SER A 90 8.54 -1.17 -13.30
N SER A 91 8.85 -2.47 -13.34
CA SER A 91 9.70 -3.12 -12.33
C SER A 91 11.10 -2.51 -12.23
N ASP A 92 11.52 -1.78 -13.27
CA ASP A 92 12.76 -1.01 -13.28
C ASP A 92 12.68 0.27 -12.43
N VAL A 93 11.51 0.65 -11.91
CA VAL A 93 11.38 1.73 -10.93
C VAL A 93 11.31 1.13 -9.53
N THR A 94 12.25 1.53 -8.68
CA THR A 94 12.33 1.09 -7.29
C THR A 94 11.91 2.23 -6.35
N VAL A 95 10.92 1.98 -5.50
CA VAL A 95 10.50 2.89 -4.43
C VAL A 95 10.98 2.34 -3.09
N ALA A 96 11.87 3.05 -2.41
CA ALA A 96 12.22 2.75 -1.03
C ALA A 96 11.11 3.18 -0.09
N VAL A 97 10.67 2.28 0.78
CA VAL A 97 9.73 2.57 1.87
C VAL A 97 10.50 2.47 3.17
N ILE A 98 10.82 3.63 3.76
CA ILE A 98 11.51 3.71 5.05
C ILE A 98 10.46 3.81 6.15
N ASP A 99 10.14 2.67 6.77
CA ASP A 99 8.99 2.53 7.67
C ASP A 99 9.15 1.39 8.71
N THR A 100 8.07 0.82 9.24
CA THR A 100 8.09 -0.29 10.23
C THR A 100 8.55 -1.64 9.69
N GLY A 101 8.85 -1.71 8.39
CA GLY A 101 8.99 -2.94 7.64
C GLY A 101 7.74 -3.25 6.83
N VAL A 102 7.80 -4.31 6.03
CA VAL A 102 6.66 -4.87 5.30
C VAL A 102 6.50 -6.33 5.71
N PHE A 103 5.26 -6.75 5.96
CA PHE A 103 4.95 -8.16 6.14
C PHE A 103 5.21 -8.91 4.83
N SER A 104 6.37 -9.55 4.75
CA SER A 104 6.96 -10.05 3.50
C SER A 104 6.15 -11.18 2.84
N GLN A 105 5.29 -11.84 3.61
CA GLN A 105 4.43 -12.92 3.14
C GLN A 105 3.04 -12.43 2.69
N HIS A 106 2.76 -11.13 2.75
CA HIS A 106 1.48 -10.59 2.30
C HIS A 106 1.27 -10.93 0.80
N PRO A 107 0.14 -11.57 0.44
CA PRO A 107 -0.11 -12.03 -0.94
C PRO A 107 0.09 -10.92 -1.98
N GLU A 108 -0.41 -9.71 -1.68
CA GLU A 108 -0.37 -8.54 -2.57
C GLU A 108 1.01 -7.86 -2.69
N LEU A 109 1.98 -8.20 -1.82
CA LEU A 109 3.26 -7.47 -1.75
C LEU A 109 4.48 -8.34 -1.93
N ARG A 110 4.41 -9.64 -1.61
CA ARG A 110 5.56 -10.55 -1.66
C ARG A 110 6.27 -10.57 -3.02
N ALA A 111 5.53 -10.39 -4.12
CA ALA A 111 6.07 -10.37 -5.48
C ALA A 111 6.68 -9.01 -5.89
N ARG A 112 6.56 -8.00 -5.03
CA ARG A 112 6.99 -6.62 -5.27
C ARG A 112 8.25 -6.24 -4.50
N LEU A 113 8.65 -7.05 -3.52
CA LEU A 113 9.78 -6.72 -2.66
C LEU A 113 11.12 -6.90 -3.36
N SER A 114 11.96 -5.87 -3.24
CA SER A 114 13.34 -5.86 -3.71
C SER A 114 14.20 -6.85 -2.90
N PRO A 115 15.15 -7.56 -3.53
CA PRO A 115 16.18 -8.30 -2.79
C PRO A 115 17.11 -7.39 -1.98
N ASP A 116 17.16 -6.09 -2.30
CA ASP A 116 17.90 -5.06 -1.54
C ASP A 116 17.07 -4.47 -0.39
N SER A 117 16.06 -5.21 0.12
CA SER A 117 15.36 -4.82 1.35
C SER A 117 16.26 -5.08 2.56
N TYR A 118 16.20 -4.23 3.59
CA TYR A 118 17.15 -4.28 4.70
C TYR A 118 16.58 -3.68 6.00
N ASP A 119 17.00 -4.22 7.14
CA ASP A 119 16.68 -3.70 8.46
C ASP A 119 17.77 -2.75 8.97
N PHE A 120 17.36 -1.52 9.25
CA PHE A 120 18.18 -0.42 9.76
C PHE A 120 17.86 -0.09 11.22
N ILE A 121 17.21 -0.95 11.99
CA ILE A 121 17.05 -0.75 13.43
C ILE A 121 18.30 -1.26 14.15
N SER A 122 19.07 -0.34 14.73
CA SER A 122 20.37 -0.69 15.34
C SER A 122 20.25 -1.30 16.74
N ASP A 123 19.16 -1.02 17.46
CA ASP A 123 18.95 -1.45 18.85
C ASP A 123 18.02 -2.69 18.91
N PRO A 124 18.55 -3.87 19.26
CA PRO A 124 17.77 -5.11 19.34
C PRO A 124 16.61 -5.09 20.35
N LEU A 125 16.66 -4.18 21.33
CA LEU A 125 15.57 -4.02 22.30
C LEU A 125 14.40 -3.20 21.74
N ARG A 126 14.61 -2.54 20.60
CA ARG A 126 13.61 -1.70 19.93
C ARG A 126 13.16 -2.29 18.60
N SER A 127 13.91 -3.22 18.00
CA SER A 127 13.57 -3.85 16.73
C SER A 127 12.29 -4.67 16.85
N GLY A 128 12.19 -5.56 17.82
CA GLY A 128 11.03 -6.46 17.96
C GLY A 128 11.19 -7.80 17.24
N ASP A 129 12.39 -8.13 16.80
CA ASP A 129 12.84 -9.43 16.26
C ASP A 129 14.03 -10.02 17.06
N GLY A 130 14.76 -9.19 17.79
CA GLY A 130 15.81 -9.61 18.72
C GLY A 130 17.24 -9.37 18.24
N ASP A 131 17.43 -8.72 17.09
CA ASP A 131 18.71 -8.35 16.50
C ASP A 131 18.74 -6.91 15.97
N GLY A 132 19.90 -6.52 15.41
CA GLY A 132 20.17 -5.16 14.93
C GLY A 132 20.07 -5.10 13.40
N TYR A 133 21.02 -4.41 12.76
CA TYR A 133 21.06 -4.38 11.29
C TYR A 133 21.22 -5.77 10.66
N ASP A 134 20.33 -6.11 9.74
CA ASP A 134 20.40 -7.34 8.94
C ASP A 134 19.53 -7.26 7.67
N THR A 135 19.47 -8.35 6.92
CA THR A 135 18.76 -8.43 5.64
C THR A 135 17.27 -8.79 5.76
N ASP A 136 16.77 -9.06 6.97
CA ASP A 136 15.37 -9.40 7.22
C ASP A 136 14.56 -8.15 7.61
N ALA A 137 14.17 -7.37 6.60
CA ALA A 137 13.32 -6.20 6.81
C ALA A 137 11.84 -6.52 7.11
N ASN A 138 11.49 -7.78 7.39
CA ASN A 138 10.10 -8.17 7.65
C ASN A 138 9.53 -7.37 8.84
N ASP A 139 8.25 -7.01 8.81
CA ASP A 139 7.59 -6.40 9.97
C ASP A 139 7.08 -7.50 10.94
N PRO A 140 7.72 -7.72 12.12
CA PRO A 140 7.26 -8.64 13.14
C PRO A 140 6.08 -8.08 13.97
N GLY A 141 5.68 -6.83 13.72
CA GLY A 141 4.74 -6.09 14.52
C GLY A 141 5.44 -5.26 15.61
N ASN A 142 4.98 -4.02 15.80
CA ASN A 142 5.55 -3.06 16.75
C ASN A 142 4.67 -2.76 17.98
N GLY A 143 3.58 -3.50 18.17
CA GLY A 143 2.67 -3.39 19.32
C GLY A 143 3.01 -4.38 20.44
N ARG A 144 2.32 -4.26 21.59
CA ARG A 144 2.45 -5.22 22.72
C ARG A 144 1.91 -6.62 22.42
N ASP A 145 1.23 -6.81 21.30
CA ASP A 145 0.88 -8.11 20.72
C ASP A 145 2.11 -8.86 20.16
N ASN A 146 3.21 -8.15 19.88
CA ASN A 146 4.54 -8.75 19.75
C ASN A 146 5.21 -8.88 21.13
N ALA A 147 5.56 -10.10 21.53
CA ALA A 147 6.18 -10.39 22.82
C ALA A 147 7.56 -9.72 23.01
N LEU A 148 8.25 -9.37 21.91
CA LEU A 148 9.52 -8.65 21.95
C LEU A 148 9.35 -7.12 22.09
N CYS A 149 8.10 -6.63 22.06
CA CYS A 149 7.76 -5.23 22.24
C CYS A 149 6.94 -4.96 23.54
N PRO A 150 7.37 -5.44 24.72
CA PRO A 150 6.55 -5.33 25.95
C PRO A 150 6.33 -3.88 26.39
N ASN A 151 7.24 -2.97 26.01
CA ASN A 151 7.19 -1.55 26.33
C ASN A 151 6.69 -0.68 25.17
N SER A 152 6.07 -1.28 24.15
CA SER A 152 5.45 -0.51 23.06
C SER A 152 4.34 0.38 23.61
N PRO A 153 4.22 1.64 23.15
CA PRO A 153 3.10 2.50 23.53
C PRO A 153 1.76 1.93 23.05
N ASN A 154 1.77 1.17 21.94
CA ASN A 154 0.56 0.65 21.30
C ASN A 154 0.24 -0.77 21.78
N ALA A 155 -1.04 -1.07 21.98
CA ALA A 155 -1.49 -2.40 22.37
C ALA A 155 -1.34 -3.41 21.22
N THR A 156 -1.65 -2.96 20.00
CA THR A 156 -1.64 -3.76 18.77
C THR A 156 -0.63 -3.20 17.79
N SER A 157 -0.11 -4.09 16.94
CA SER A 157 0.85 -3.74 15.91
C SER A 157 0.20 -2.94 14.80
N SER A 158 0.93 -1.93 14.31
CA SER A 158 0.43 -1.00 13.31
C SER A 158 0.49 -1.55 11.89
N PHE A 159 1.50 -2.38 11.58
CA PHE A 159 1.83 -2.81 10.22
C PHE A 159 1.88 -1.64 9.22
N HIS A 160 2.35 -0.48 9.70
CA HIS A 160 2.26 0.80 9.01
C HIS A 160 3.00 0.76 7.67
N GLY A 161 4.23 0.24 7.64
CA GLY A 161 5.00 0.10 6.39
C GLY A 161 4.35 -0.84 5.38
N THR A 162 3.66 -1.89 5.83
CA THR A 162 2.87 -2.79 4.96
C THR A 162 1.73 -2.04 4.28
N HIS A 163 1.00 -1.23 5.05
CA HIS A 163 -0.10 -0.42 4.51
C HIS A 163 0.40 0.60 3.49
N ILE A 164 1.50 1.30 3.80
CA ILE A 164 2.14 2.26 2.88
C ILE A 164 2.63 1.58 1.59
N ALA A 165 3.30 0.43 1.70
CA ALA A 165 3.73 -0.34 0.54
C ALA A 165 2.54 -0.80 -0.32
N GLY A 166 1.41 -1.17 0.30
CA GLY A 166 0.16 -1.51 -0.38
C GLY A 166 -0.40 -0.37 -1.22
N ILE A 167 -0.48 0.84 -0.64
CA ILE A 167 -0.92 2.03 -1.39
C ILE A 167 -0.03 2.28 -2.61
N ILE A 168 1.29 2.08 -2.47
CA ILE A 168 2.24 2.34 -3.54
C ILE A 168 2.11 1.28 -4.65
N ALA A 169 2.18 0.00 -4.30
CA ALA A 169 2.37 -1.07 -5.27
C ALA A 169 1.79 -2.43 -4.85
N ALA A 170 0.66 -2.47 -4.12
CA ALA A 170 -0.09 -3.72 -4.04
C ALA A 170 -0.35 -4.28 -5.46
N GLU A 171 -0.30 -5.60 -5.58
CA GLU A 171 -0.68 -6.29 -6.81
C GLU A 171 -2.07 -5.81 -7.27
N SER A 172 -2.31 -5.79 -8.58
CA SER A 172 -3.53 -5.23 -9.13
C SER A 172 -4.07 -6.14 -10.22
N ASN A 173 -5.39 -6.18 -10.37
CA ASN A 173 -6.10 -7.07 -11.29
C ASN A 173 -5.91 -8.56 -10.95
N ASN A 174 -5.82 -8.91 -9.66
CA ASN A 174 -5.69 -10.30 -9.21
C ASN A 174 -6.97 -10.85 -8.53
N LEU A 175 -8.04 -10.05 -8.50
CA LEU A 175 -9.36 -10.34 -7.91
C LEU A 175 -9.35 -10.40 -6.37
N THR A 176 -8.30 -9.91 -5.72
CA THR A 176 -8.13 -9.96 -4.27
C THR A 176 -7.53 -8.67 -3.74
N GLY A 177 -7.69 -8.42 -2.44
CA GLY A 177 -7.00 -7.29 -1.81
C GLY A 177 -7.39 -5.92 -2.37
N THR A 178 -6.37 -5.13 -2.69
CA THR A 178 -6.44 -3.71 -3.09
C THR A 178 -5.41 -3.46 -4.17
N SER A 179 -5.58 -2.39 -4.95
CA SER A 179 -4.67 -2.04 -6.03
C SER A 179 -3.70 -0.93 -5.63
N GLY A 180 -2.42 -1.14 -5.83
CA GLY A 180 -1.41 -0.09 -5.64
C GLY A 180 -1.46 0.94 -6.76
N ILE A 181 -1.08 2.19 -6.49
CA ILE A 181 -1.00 3.26 -7.50
C ILE A 181 -0.12 2.83 -8.68
N VAL A 182 0.95 2.09 -8.42
CA VAL A 182 1.87 1.53 -9.42
C VAL A 182 1.64 0.02 -9.53
N GLN A 183 0.93 -0.41 -10.57
CA GLN A 183 0.65 -1.84 -10.81
C GLN A 183 1.93 -2.64 -11.15
N ASN A 184 2.97 -1.97 -11.63
CA ASN A 184 4.26 -2.57 -11.94
C ASN A 184 5.39 -1.73 -11.33
N GLY A 185 5.83 -2.09 -10.13
CA GLY A 185 6.92 -1.41 -9.44
C GLY A 185 7.60 -2.34 -8.45
N THR A 186 8.80 -1.95 -8.03
CA THR A 186 9.57 -2.67 -7.00
C THR A 186 9.59 -1.85 -5.71
N ILE A 187 9.27 -2.48 -4.58
CA ILE A 187 9.35 -1.89 -3.24
C ILE A 187 10.68 -2.33 -2.60
N MET A 188 11.55 -1.37 -2.32
CA MET A 188 12.71 -1.59 -1.45
C MET A 188 12.26 -1.35 0.00
N ASN A 189 11.99 -2.42 0.73
CA ASN A 189 11.52 -2.34 2.10
C ASN A 189 12.70 -2.05 3.04
N LEU A 190 12.76 -0.84 3.60
CA LEU A 190 13.81 -0.41 4.51
C LEU A 190 13.22 -0.20 5.89
N ARG A 191 13.42 -1.15 6.78
CA ARG A 191 12.83 -1.12 8.12
C ARG A 191 13.66 -0.22 9.04
N ALA A 192 13.05 0.81 9.61
CA ALA A 192 13.73 1.79 10.48
C ALA A 192 12.89 2.23 11.70
N LEU A 193 11.70 1.64 11.87
CA LEU A 193 10.80 1.92 13.00
C LEU A 193 10.36 0.62 13.66
N GLY A 194 10.62 0.48 14.97
CA GLY A 194 10.28 -0.73 15.72
C GLY A 194 9.28 -0.46 16.84
N CYS A 195 9.41 -1.22 17.94
CA CYS A 195 8.51 -1.25 19.10
C CYS A 195 8.14 0.11 19.68
N GLN A 196 8.97 1.13 19.49
CA GLN A 196 8.80 2.46 20.08
C GLN A 196 9.04 3.57 19.03
N GLY A 197 8.74 3.28 17.76
CA GLY A 197 9.08 4.13 16.62
C GLY A 197 10.54 3.99 16.20
N GLY A 198 11.04 4.98 15.46
CA GLY A 198 12.44 5.04 14.99
C GLY A 198 13.22 6.18 15.62
N ASN A 199 14.52 6.21 15.35
CA ASN A 199 15.39 7.33 15.69
C ASN A 199 16.00 7.93 14.41
N ALA A 200 16.45 9.19 14.49
CA ALA A 200 16.93 9.90 13.31
C ALA A 200 18.25 9.34 12.74
N PHE A 201 19.00 8.54 13.49
CA PHE A 201 20.25 7.92 13.03
C PHE A 201 19.95 6.73 12.12
N ASP A 202 19.13 5.79 12.59
CA ASP A 202 18.66 4.63 11.84
C ASP A 202 17.96 5.04 10.53
N ILE A 203 17.06 6.03 10.62
CA ILE A 203 16.37 6.59 9.45
C ILE A 203 17.37 7.23 8.47
N ALA A 204 18.38 7.96 8.97
CA ALA A 204 19.40 8.56 8.11
C ALA A 204 20.23 7.50 7.37
N ASN A 205 20.59 6.40 8.04
CA ASN A 205 21.29 5.28 7.40
C ASN A 205 20.44 4.61 6.32
N ALA A 206 19.13 4.41 6.58
CA ALA A 206 18.21 3.90 5.56
C ALA A 206 18.10 4.83 4.34
N VAL A 207 18.05 6.16 4.55
CA VAL A 207 18.06 7.15 3.46
C VAL A 207 19.34 7.07 2.63
N LEU A 208 20.50 7.00 3.28
CA LEU A 208 21.80 6.88 2.60
C LEU A 208 21.90 5.57 1.81
N TYR A 209 21.47 4.45 2.41
CA TYR A 209 21.41 3.17 1.73
C TYR A 209 20.51 3.22 0.51
N ALA A 210 19.28 3.74 0.63
CA ALA A 210 18.35 3.90 -0.49
C ALA A 210 18.96 4.71 -1.65
N ALA A 211 19.78 5.73 -1.33
CA ALA A 211 20.48 6.55 -2.31
C ALA A 211 21.74 5.89 -2.90
N GLY A 212 22.16 4.71 -2.40
CA GLY A 212 23.38 4.03 -2.81
C GLY A 212 24.65 4.67 -2.24
N LEU A 213 24.57 5.28 -1.06
CA LEU A 213 25.66 5.98 -0.38
C LEU A 213 26.16 5.20 0.84
N GLU A 214 27.41 5.46 1.23
CA GLU A 214 27.99 4.89 2.45
C GLU A 214 27.14 5.23 3.68
N ASN A 215 26.98 4.24 4.55
CA ASN A 215 26.16 4.28 5.75
C ASN A 215 26.81 3.41 6.83
N ASP A 216 26.31 3.53 8.06
CA ASP A 216 26.90 2.86 9.23
C ASP A 216 26.76 1.32 9.21
N ALA A 217 25.78 0.78 8.48
CA ALA A 217 25.66 -0.67 8.29
C ALA A 217 26.78 -1.25 7.40
N GLY A 218 27.53 -0.40 6.68
CA GLY A 218 28.66 -0.82 5.86
C GLY A 218 28.26 -1.63 4.62
N VAL A 219 26.97 -1.61 4.25
CA VAL A 219 26.41 -2.31 3.08
C VAL A 219 25.81 -1.31 2.10
N LEU A 220 25.78 -1.66 0.82
CA LEU A 220 25.17 -0.86 -0.24
C LEU A 220 24.17 -1.74 -1.01
N PRO A 221 23.08 -1.17 -1.55
CA PRO A 221 22.17 -1.91 -2.40
C PRO A 221 22.84 -2.22 -3.74
N THR A 222 22.41 -3.30 -4.40
CA THR A 222 22.80 -3.56 -5.79
C THR A 222 22.20 -2.55 -6.77
N LYS A 223 21.01 -2.01 -6.43
CA LYS A 223 20.35 -0.94 -7.17
C LYS A 223 19.78 0.09 -6.19
N LYS A 224 20.19 1.35 -6.32
CA LYS A 224 19.59 2.45 -5.54
C LYS A 224 18.09 2.60 -5.86
N ALA A 225 17.34 3.16 -4.92
CA ALA A 225 15.96 3.56 -5.15
C ALA A 225 15.89 4.78 -6.09
N ASP A 226 14.82 4.84 -6.87
CA ASP A 226 14.48 5.99 -7.71
C ASP A 226 13.64 7.02 -6.93
N ILE A 227 12.87 6.55 -5.95
CA ILE A 227 12.00 7.35 -5.09
C ILE A 227 12.17 6.85 -3.65
N ILE A 228 12.22 7.77 -2.69
CA ILE A 228 12.23 7.46 -1.26
C ILE A 228 10.94 7.98 -0.63
N ASN A 229 10.13 7.07 -0.09
CA ASN A 229 8.96 7.39 0.72
C ASN A 229 9.31 7.38 2.22
N LEU A 230 8.95 8.47 2.90
CA LEU A 230 9.15 8.67 4.33
C LEU A 230 7.82 9.07 4.97
N SER A 231 6.99 8.09 5.33
CA SER A 231 5.70 8.30 5.99
C SER A 231 5.88 8.45 7.50
N ILE A 232 6.77 9.35 7.90
CA ILE A 232 7.23 9.49 9.28
C ILE A 232 7.23 10.94 9.71
N SER A 233 7.07 11.16 11.01
CA SER A 233 7.25 12.46 11.64
C SER A 233 7.97 12.29 12.97
N GLY A 234 8.57 13.39 13.44
CA GLY A 234 9.28 13.42 14.71
C GLY A 234 9.39 14.84 15.23
N THR A 235 9.76 14.97 16.49
CA THR A 235 9.99 16.28 17.12
C THR A 235 11.48 16.59 17.19
N GLY A 236 11.84 17.86 16.98
CA GLY A 236 13.22 18.34 17.08
C GLY A 236 13.98 18.29 15.75
N ASN A 237 15.12 18.97 15.72
CA ASN A 237 16.00 19.01 14.55
C ASN A 237 17.07 17.93 14.66
N SER A 238 17.40 17.27 13.55
CA SER A 238 18.52 16.33 13.43
C SER A 238 19.41 16.75 12.27
N GLU A 239 20.64 17.21 12.56
CA GLU A 239 21.63 17.50 11.52
C GLU A 239 22.08 16.23 10.80
N THR A 240 22.05 15.07 11.46
CA THR A 240 22.33 13.76 10.85
C THR A 240 21.33 13.45 9.73
N LEU A 241 20.03 13.50 10.03
CA LEU A 241 18.98 13.21 9.04
C LEU A 241 18.95 14.27 7.94
N LYS A 242 19.12 15.54 8.30
CA LYS A 242 19.23 16.63 7.33
C LYS A 242 20.41 16.46 6.37
N SER A 243 21.56 16.00 6.87
CA SER A 243 22.74 15.75 6.02
C SER A 243 22.52 14.55 5.10
N ALA A 244 21.90 13.48 5.59
CA ALA A 244 21.55 12.33 4.76
C ALA A 244 20.59 12.71 3.61
N ILE A 245 19.53 13.46 3.92
CA ILE A 245 18.57 13.93 2.91
C ILE A 245 19.24 14.87 1.89
N ALA A 246 20.18 15.71 2.32
CA ALA A 246 20.89 16.61 1.41
C ALA A 246 21.90 15.88 0.50
N ALA A 247 22.35 14.69 0.90
CA ALA A 247 23.29 13.87 0.13
C ALA A 247 22.58 12.94 -0.87
N ALA A 248 21.37 12.47 -0.53
CA ALA A 248 20.50 11.65 -1.36
C ALA A 248 19.89 12.45 -2.53
#